data_AF-A0A851QGL2-F1
#
_entry.id   AF-A0A851QGL2-F1
#
_cell.length_a   1.000
_cell.length_b   1.000
_cell.length_c   1.000
_cell.angle_alpha   90.00
_cell.angle_beta   90.00
_cell.angle_gamma   90.00
#
_symmetry.space_group_name_H-M   'P 1'
#
loop_
_entity.id
_entity.type
_entity.pdbx_description
1 polymer ?
#
loop_
_entity_poly.entity_id
_entity_poly.type
_entity_poly.pdbx_seq_one_letter_code
_entity_poly.pdbx_strand_id
1 'polypeptide(L)'
;MARLQAPPKFHPSDWDVANKMQRASTQSEKSRSERMIAESQRLLDEIEKTTRKTRSDVNKKIEQRREEIKFWRQELDNKLEQIVHETEVLLTFKTRLEKSLESCKEPLVIAQKCLLNRQGRAGIDLVHDEVERELVKEAEVLQGVIALLGRTLEQTNEQIRLNRSAKYNLEMDLRDKFTALTIDDYCASLTNNTPESRYADNAVKTE
;
A
#
# COMPACT_ATOMS: atom_id res chain seq x y z
N MET A 1 58.89 55.34 -44.20
CA MET A 1 58.74 53.95 -44.68
C MET A 1 59.80 53.09 -44.01
N ALA A 2 59.43 52.30 -42.99
CA ALA A 2 60.37 51.39 -42.35
C ALA A 2 60.73 50.26 -43.33
N ARG A 3 62.03 50.07 -43.61
CA ARG A 3 62.52 48.94 -44.42
C ARG A 3 62.20 47.65 -43.67
N LEU A 4 61.29 46.83 -44.20
CA LEU A 4 61.12 45.45 -43.77
C LEU A 4 62.44 44.72 -44.03
N GLN A 5 63.18 44.46 -42.96
CA GLN A 5 64.39 43.65 -43.00
C GLN A 5 64.00 42.22 -43.38
N ALA A 6 64.65 41.64 -44.39
CA ALA A 6 64.37 40.27 -44.80
C ALA A 6 64.66 39.32 -43.63
N PRO A 7 63.80 38.32 -43.36
CA PRO A 7 64.01 37.42 -42.24
C PRO A 7 65.38 36.72 -42.33
N PRO A 8 66.05 36.47 -41.19
CA PRO A 8 67.27 35.68 -41.18
C PRO A 8 67.04 34.30 -41.81
N LYS A 9 67.98 33.86 -42.66
CA LYS A 9 67.93 32.53 -43.29
C LYS A 9 68.53 31.50 -42.34
N PHE A 10 67.79 30.41 -42.10
CA PHE A 10 68.24 29.30 -41.25
C PHE A 10 69.24 28.40 -41.98
N HIS A 11 70.17 27.79 -41.22
CA HIS A 11 71.07 26.78 -41.77
C HIS A 11 70.33 25.44 -41.95
N PRO A 12 70.68 24.60 -42.93
CA PRO A 12 70.05 23.28 -43.11
C PRO A 12 70.05 22.40 -41.85
N SER A 13 71.04 22.55 -40.97
CA SER A 13 71.09 21.86 -39.66
C SER A 13 69.97 22.30 -38.71
N ASP A 14 69.66 23.60 -38.68
CA ASP A 14 68.60 24.15 -37.81
C ASP A 14 67.23 23.68 -38.30
N TRP A 15 67.06 23.59 -39.63
CA TRP A 15 65.86 23.02 -40.25
C TRP A 15 65.69 21.53 -39.95
N ASP A 16 66.77 20.73 -40.02
CA ASP A 16 66.72 19.31 -39.69
C ASP A 16 66.39 19.07 -38.21
N VAL A 17 67.00 19.85 -37.30
CA VAL A 17 66.68 19.80 -35.87
C VAL A 17 65.22 20.19 -35.62
N ALA A 18 64.73 21.30 -36.21
CA ALA A 18 63.35 21.73 -36.07
C ALA A 18 62.35 20.69 -36.60
N ASN A 19 62.63 20.07 -37.75
CA ASN A 19 61.78 19.00 -38.30
C ASN A 19 61.82 17.71 -37.46
N LYS A 20 62.96 17.37 -36.86
CA LYS A 20 63.06 16.24 -35.92
C LYS A 20 62.21 16.51 -34.67
N MET A 21 62.31 17.71 -34.10
CA MET A 21 61.49 18.13 -32.96
C MET A 21 60.00 18.16 -33.29
N GLN A 22 59.63 18.72 -34.44
CA GLN A 22 58.24 18.76 -34.90
C GLN A 22 57.67 17.35 -35.11
N ARG A 23 58.42 16.45 -35.75
CA ARG A 23 58.02 15.04 -35.90
C ARG A 23 57.83 14.35 -34.56
N ALA A 24 58.75 14.55 -33.62
CA ALA A 24 58.63 13.99 -32.27
C ALA A 24 57.39 14.53 -31.53
N SER A 25 57.13 15.84 -31.62
CA SER A 25 55.94 16.47 -31.03
C SER A 25 54.65 15.93 -31.64
N THR A 26 54.55 15.86 -32.97
CA THR A 26 53.37 15.32 -33.66
C THR A 26 53.15 13.85 -33.33
N GLN A 27 54.21 13.05 -33.23
CA GLN A 27 54.09 11.64 -32.82
C GLN A 27 53.60 11.51 -31.37
N SER A 28 54.06 12.37 -30.46
CA SER A 28 53.58 12.42 -29.07
C SER A 28 52.09 12.77 -29.01
N GLU A 29 51.64 13.80 -29.73
CA GLU A 29 50.23 14.19 -29.78
C GLU A 29 49.35 13.11 -30.42
N LYS A 30 49.84 12.44 -31.48
CA LYS A 30 49.14 11.30 -32.09
C LYS A 30 48.94 10.17 -31.08
N SER A 31 50.00 9.76 -30.39
CA SER A 31 49.91 8.70 -29.37
C SER A 31 49.02 9.08 -28.18
N ARG A 32 48.98 10.37 -27.82
CA ARG A 32 48.04 10.88 -26.80
C ARG A 32 46.60 10.80 -27.28
N SER A 33 46.33 11.19 -28.53
CA SER A 33 45.00 11.10 -29.16
C SER A 33 44.51 9.65 -29.26
N GLU A 34 45.37 8.74 -29.73
CA GLU A 34 45.07 7.30 -29.80
C GLU A 34 44.72 6.72 -28.42
N ARG A 35 45.47 7.12 -27.38
CA ARG A 35 45.17 6.72 -26.00
C ARG A 35 43.83 7.26 -25.52
N MET A 36 43.52 8.53 -25.81
CA MET A 36 42.24 9.14 -25.45
C MET A 36 41.05 8.45 -26.12
N ILE A 37 41.17 8.11 -27.41
CA ILE A 37 40.14 7.36 -28.14
C ILE A 37 39.95 5.97 -27.53
N ALA A 38 41.04 5.26 -27.24
CA ALA A 38 40.98 3.94 -26.61
C ALA A 38 40.34 3.99 -25.21
N GLU A 39 40.66 5.02 -24.41
CA GLU A 39 40.05 5.24 -23.11
C GLU A 39 38.56 5.58 -23.22
N SER A 40 38.19 6.44 -24.16
CA SER A 40 36.79 6.79 -24.45
C SER A 40 35.98 5.54 -24.84
N GLN A 41 36.50 4.72 -25.74
CA GLN A 41 35.82 3.47 -26.14
C GLN A 41 35.66 2.52 -24.95
N ARG A 42 36.69 2.36 -24.12
CA ARG A 42 36.61 1.54 -22.91
C ARG A 42 35.54 2.05 -21.95
N LEU A 43 35.44 3.36 -21.75
CA LEU A 43 34.43 3.98 -20.89
C LEU A 43 33.02 3.76 -21.46
N LEU A 44 32.83 3.90 -22.78
CA LEU A 44 31.55 3.61 -23.43
C LEU A 44 31.12 2.16 -23.20
N ASP A 45 32.02 1.19 -23.38
CA ASP A 45 31.74 -0.23 -23.16
C ASP A 45 31.39 -0.52 -21.69
N GLU A 46 32.10 0.11 -20.75
CA GLU A 46 31.84 -0.03 -19.31
C GLU A 46 30.49 0.58 -18.89
N ILE A 47 30.17 1.76 -19.40
CA ILE A 47 28.88 2.43 -19.19
C ILE A 47 27.75 1.59 -19.78
N GLU A 48 27.91 1.08 -21.00
CA GLU A 48 26.90 0.25 -21.65
C GLU A 48 26.64 -1.03 -20.86
N LYS A 49 27.71 -1.73 -20.45
CA LYS A 49 27.59 -2.95 -19.65
C LYS A 49 26.90 -2.69 -18.32
N THR A 50 27.29 -1.63 -17.62
CA THR A 50 26.71 -1.24 -16.33
C THR A 50 25.24 -0.85 -16.50
N THR A 51 24.92 -0.06 -17.53
CA THR A 51 23.55 0.37 -17.84
C THR A 51 22.65 -0.82 -18.15
N ARG A 52 23.10 -1.75 -19.00
CA ARG A 52 22.35 -2.97 -19.34
C ARG A 52 22.09 -3.83 -18.11
N LYS A 53 23.08 -4.01 -17.24
CA LYS A 53 22.95 -4.77 -15.99
C LYS A 53 21.95 -4.09 -15.05
N THR A 54 22.13 -2.81 -14.74
CA THR A 54 21.24 -2.05 -13.87
C THR A 54 19.80 -2.07 -14.38
N ARG A 55 19.59 -1.90 -15.69
CA ARG A 55 18.25 -1.99 -16.30
C ARG A 55 17.63 -3.38 -16.11
N SER A 56 18.39 -4.45 -16.34
CA SER A 56 17.90 -5.81 -16.11
C SER A 56 17.50 -6.03 -14.64
N ASP A 57 18.33 -5.56 -13.71
CA ASP A 57 18.08 -5.69 -12.28
C ASP A 57 16.83 -4.90 -11.84
N VAL A 58 16.66 -3.67 -12.34
CA VAL A 58 15.49 -2.84 -12.07
C VAL A 58 14.22 -3.46 -12.65
N ASN A 59 14.23 -3.91 -13.91
CA ASN A 59 13.07 -4.55 -14.53
C ASN A 59 12.63 -5.79 -13.76
N LYS A 60 13.59 -6.61 -13.31
CA LYS A 60 13.29 -7.79 -12.47
C LYS A 60 12.64 -7.41 -11.15
N LYS A 61 13.13 -6.36 -10.49
CA LYS A 61 12.55 -5.86 -9.22
C LYS A 61 11.14 -5.30 -9.41
N ILE A 62 10.90 -4.57 -10.50
CA ILE A 62 9.57 -4.06 -10.84
C ILE A 62 8.61 -5.23 -11.05
N GLU A 63 9.01 -6.25 -11.81
CA GLU A 63 8.15 -7.42 -12.05
C GLU A 63 7.82 -8.17 -10.76
N GLN A 64 8.82 -8.40 -9.90
CA GLN A 64 8.60 -9.01 -8.60
C GLN A 64 7.60 -8.20 -7.76
N ARG A 65 7.78 -6.88 -7.69
CA ARG A 65 6.90 -5.99 -6.93
C ARG A 65 5.48 -5.98 -7.49
N ARG A 66 5.30 -6.06 -8.81
CA ARG A 66 3.97 -6.17 -9.43
C ARG A 66 3.25 -7.43 -8.98
N GLU A 67 3.94 -8.58 -8.97
CA GLU A 67 3.36 -9.84 -8.51
C GLU A 67 3.03 -9.80 -7.00
N GLU A 68 3.90 -9.21 -6.18
CA GLU A 68 3.64 -9.00 -4.75
C GLU A 68 2.40 -8.10 -4.53
N ILE A 69 2.26 -7.00 -5.27
CA ILE A 69 1.10 -6.11 -5.16
C ILE A 69 -0.18 -6.81 -5.61
N LYS A 70 -0.14 -7.58 -6.72
CA LYS A 70 -1.30 -8.38 -7.16
C LYS A 70 -1.73 -9.38 -6.11
N PHE A 71 -0.78 -10.10 -5.52
CA PHE A 71 -1.04 -11.03 -4.42
C PHE A 71 -1.72 -10.33 -3.24
N TRP A 72 -1.14 -9.23 -2.75
CA TRP A 72 -1.71 -8.52 -1.60
C TRP A 72 -3.06 -7.88 -1.90
N ARG A 73 -3.28 -7.42 -3.13
CA ARG A 73 -4.58 -6.93 -3.57
C ARG A 73 -5.65 -8.02 -3.52
N GLN A 74 -5.34 -9.22 -4.01
CA GLN A 74 -6.25 -10.36 -3.91
C GLN A 74 -6.56 -10.73 -2.45
N GLU A 75 -5.56 -10.71 -1.57
CA GLU A 75 -5.76 -10.97 -0.14
C GLU A 75 -6.65 -9.90 0.52
N LEU A 76 -6.46 -8.62 0.17
CA LEU A 76 -7.30 -7.54 0.66
C LEU A 76 -8.74 -7.66 0.14
N ASP A 77 -8.94 -8.00 -1.14
CA ASP A 77 -10.28 -8.24 -1.72
C ASP A 77 -10.98 -9.42 -1.01
N ASN A 78 -10.27 -10.53 -0.78
CA ASN A 78 -10.78 -11.68 -0.04
C ASN A 78 -11.21 -11.30 1.39
N LYS A 79 -10.40 -10.48 2.08
CA LYS A 79 -10.71 -10.02 3.44
C LYS A 79 -11.86 -9.02 3.46
N LEU A 80 -11.99 -8.19 2.44
CA LEU A 80 -13.11 -7.27 2.28
C LEU A 80 -14.42 -8.04 2.10
N GLU A 81 -14.43 -9.09 1.28
CA GLU A 81 -15.60 -9.97 1.11
C GLU A 81 -15.99 -10.65 2.42
N GLN A 82 -15.00 -11.22 3.13
CA GLN A 82 -15.22 -11.87 4.44
C GLN A 82 -15.85 -10.91 5.46
N ILE A 83 -15.30 -9.69 5.60
CA ILE A 83 -15.79 -8.76 6.62
C ILE A 83 -17.16 -8.18 6.27
N VAL A 84 -17.47 -8.02 4.97
CA VAL A 84 -18.81 -7.64 4.51
C VAL A 84 -19.81 -8.74 4.87
N HIS A 85 -19.49 -9.99 4.55
CA HIS A 85 -20.34 -11.13 4.87
C HIS A 85 -20.57 -11.28 6.39
N GLU A 86 -19.51 -11.22 7.20
CA GLU A 86 -19.63 -11.27 8.66
C GLU A 86 -20.49 -10.13 9.21
N THR A 87 -20.40 -8.93 8.63
CA THR A 87 -21.24 -7.79 9.03
C THR A 87 -22.72 -8.03 8.73
N GLU A 88 -23.05 -8.64 7.58
CA GLU A 88 -24.43 -8.99 7.23
C GLU A 88 -25.02 -10.05 8.18
N VAL A 89 -24.19 -11.05 8.54
CA VAL A 89 -24.56 -12.06 9.54
C VAL A 89 -24.83 -11.40 10.91
N LEU A 90 -23.96 -10.49 11.35
CA LEU A 90 -24.14 -9.76 12.61
C LEU A 90 -25.40 -8.88 12.60
N LEU A 91 -25.74 -8.23 11.48
CA LEU A 91 -26.98 -7.46 11.35
C LEU A 91 -28.23 -8.35 11.47
N THR A 92 -28.16 -9.57 10.93
CA THR A 92 -29.22 -10.57 11.10
C THR A 92 -29.37 -10.97 12.56
N PHE A 93 -28.26 -11.24 13.25
CA PHE A 93 -28.29 -11.57 14.68
C PHE A 93 -28.74 -10.40 15.55
N LYS A 94 -28.34 -9.16 15.23
CA LYS A 94 -28.84 -7.96 15.88
C LYS A 94 -30.36 -7.91 15.85
N THR A 95 -30.95 -8.09 14.65
CA THR A 95 -32.41 -8.09 14.47
C THR A 95 -33.08 -9.19 15.31
N ARG A 96 -32.46 -10.37 15.38
CA ARG A 96 -32.96 -11.48 16.20
C ARG A 96 -32.91 -11.15 17.70
N LEU A 97 -31.81 -10.56 18.17
CA LEU A 97 -31.65 -10.15 19.57
C LEU A 97 -32.67 -9.08 19.97
N GLU A 98 -32.90 -8.07 19.11
CA GLU A 98 -33.90 -7.02 19.32
C GLU A 98 -35.31 -7.62 19.43
N LYS A 99 -35.67 -8.54 18.52
CA LYS A 99 -36.96 -9.24 18.58
C LYS A 99 -37.09 -10.09 19.85
N SER A 100 -36.05 -10.84 20.23
CA SER A 100 -36.06 -11.65 21.45
C SER A 100 -36.23 -10.79 22.70
N LEU A 101 -35.58 -9.63 22.77
CA LEU A 101 -35.77 -8.66 23.86
C LEU A 101 -37.21 -8.17 23.93
N GLU A 102 -37.81 -7.82 22.79
CA GLU A 102 -39.20 -7.39 22.74
C GLU A 102 -40.16 -8.49 23.23
N SER A 103 -39.93 -9.73 22.79
CA SER A 103 -40.74 -10.88 23.20
C SER A 103 -40.68 -11.19 24.69
N CYS A 104 -39.63 -10.77 25.41
CA CYS A 104 -39.55 -10.96 26.86
C CYS A 104 -40.35 -9.94 27.68
N LYS A 105 -40.73 -8.80 27.10
CA LYS A 105 -41.38 -7.70 27.84
C LYS A 105 -42.77 -8.06 28.34
N GLU A 106 -43.61 -8.61 27.46
CA GLU A 106 -44.99 -8.95 27.80
C GLU A 106 -45.08 -10.05 28.88
N PRO A 107 -44.36 -11.19 28.77
CA PRO A 107 -44.33 -12.19 29.83
C PRO A 107 -43.89 -11.63 31.19
N LEU A 108 -42.87 -10.75 31.21
CA LEU A 108 -42.40 -10.14 32.46
C LEU A 108 -43.49 -9.26 33.09
N VAL A 109 -44.17 -8.45 32.29
CA VAL A 109 -45.30 -7.61 32.75
C VAL A 109 -46.44 -8.48 33.30
N ILE A 110 -46.75 -9.60 32.65
CA ILE A 110 -47.78 -10.53 33.11
C ILE A 110 -47.39 -11.14 34.46
N ALA A 111 -46.17 -11.68 34.59
CA ALA A 111 -45.67 -12.25 35.84
C ALA A 111 -45.72 -11.22 36.99
N GLN A 112 -45.30 -9.98 36.73
CA GLN A 112 -45.36 -8.87 37.70
C GLN A 112 -46.79 -8.50 38.09
N LYS A 113 -47.73 -8.45 37.13
CA LYS A 113 -49.16 -8.22 37.43
C LYS A 113 -49.77 -9.35 38.25
N CYS A 114 -49.41 -10.60 37.95
CA CYS A 114 -49.85 -11.76 38.72
C CYS A 114 -49.35 -11.69 40.17
N LEU A 115 -48.08 -11.31 40.40
CA LEU A 115 -47.54 -11.08 41.72
C LEU A 115 -48.27 -9.95 42.46
N LEU A 116 -48.52 -8.81 41.79
CA LEU A 116 -49.24 -7.69 42.39
C LEU A 116 -50.66 -8.07 42.83
N ASN A 117 -51.39 -8.82 42.00
CA ASN A 117 -52.72 -9.31 42.34
C ASN A 117 -52.70 -10.22 43.58
N ARG A 118 -51.64 -11.02 43.75
CA ARG A 118 -51.47 -11.91 44.92
C ARG A 118 -51.14 -11.15 46.19
N GLN A 119 -50.34 -10.10 46.09
CA GLN A 119 -50.07 -9.17 47.19
C GLN A 119 -51.34 -8.43 47.67
N GLY A 120 -52.39 -8.36 46.84
CA GLY A 120 -53.68 -7.77 47.18
C GLY A 120 -54.65 -8.68 47.96
N ARG A 121 -54.27 -9.93 48.25
CA ARG A 121 -55.11 -10.84 49.05
C ARG A 121 -55.22 -10.36 50.50
N ALA A 122 -56.33 -10.68 51.16
CA ALA A 122 -56.63 -10.22 52.52
C ALA A 122 -56.75 -11.37 53.52
N GLY A 123 -56.38 -11.09 54.77
CA GLY A 123 -56.54 -12.02 55.88
C GLY A 123 -55.76 -13.33 55.68
N ILE A 124 -56.43 -14.46 55.86
CA ILE A 124 -55.82 -15.79 55.78
C ILE A 124 -55.38 -16.16 54.36
N ASP A 125 -55.91 -15.50 53.33
CA ASP A 125 -55.57 -15.79 51.92
C ASP A 125 -54.23 -15.15 51.49
N LEU A 126 -53.69 -14.21 52.29
CA LEU A 126 -52.38 -13.62 52.04
C LEU A 126 -51.26 -14.59 52.44
N VAL A 127 -50.93 -15.50 51.52
CA VAL A 127 -50.00 -16.61 51.76
C VAL A 127 -48.94 -16.69 50.66
N HIS A 128 -47.69 -16.97 51.07
CA HIS A 128 -46.60 -17.34 50.17
C HIS A 128 -46.74 -18.79 49.68
N ASP A 129 -47.74 -19.01 48.84
CA ASP A 129 -48.00 -20.32 48.24
C ASP A 129 -47.01 -20.68 47.12
N GLU A 130 -47.16 -21.88 46.56
CA GLU A 130 -46.30 -22.39 45.49
C GLU A 130 -46.31 -21.53 44.23
N VAL A 131 -47.47 -21.02 43.84
CA VAL A 131 -47.60 -20.22 42.63
C VAL A 131 -46.95 -18.84 42.82
N GLU A 132 -46.94 -18.27 44.02
CA GLU A 132 -46.16 -17.05 44.29
C GLU A 132 -44.66 -17.28 44.06
N ARG A 133 -44.13 -18.39 44.60
CA ARG A 133 -42.71 -18.74 44.44
C ARG A 133 -42.33 -18.95 42.98
N GLU A 134 -43.16 -19.66 42.22
CA GLU A 134 -42.88 -19.88 40.79
C GLU A 134 -43.02 -18.59 39.97
N LEU A 135 -43.94 -17.68 40.31
CA LEU A 135 -44.04 -16.37 39.66
C LEU A 135 -42.82 -15.46 39.94
N VAL A 136 -42.30 -15.47 41.18
CA VAL A 136 -41.06 -14.76 41.52
C VAL A 136 -39.90 -15.30 40.68
N LYS A 137 -39.76 -16.63 40.64
CA LYS A 137 -38.73 -17.30 39.84
C LYS A 137 -38.87 -17.01 38.34
N GLU A 138 -40.08 -17.02 37.80
CA GLU A 138 -40.34 -16.67 36.41
C GLU A 138 -39.88 -15.23 36.09
N ALA A 139 -40.24 -14.28 36.95
CA ALA A 139 -39.82 -12.89 36.80
C ALA A 139 -38.29 -12.74 36.86
N GLU A 140 -37.62 -13.39 37.82
CA GLU A 140 -36.16 -13.39 37.95
C GLU A 140 -35.46 -13.98 36.71
N VAL A 141 -35.96 -15.12 36.20
CA VAL A 141 -35.42 -15.75 34.99
C VAL A 141 -35.60 -14.84 33.78
N LEU A 142 -36.79 -14.28 33.57
CA LEU A 142 -37.04 -13.34 32.47
C LEU A 142 -36.14 -12.11 32.55
N GLN A 143 -35.95 -11.56 33.75
CA GLN A 143 -35.06 -10.42 33.96
C GLN A 143 -33.60 -10.76 33.66
N GLY A 144 -33.15 -11.95 34.05
CA GLY A 144 -31.83 -12.49 33.71
C GLY A 144 -31.63 -12.67 32.19
N VAL A 145 -32.63 -13.20 31.50
CA VAL A 145 -32.62 -13.35 30.03
C VAL A 145 -32.55 -11.97 29.35
N ILE A 146 -33.36 -11.00 29.77
CA ILE A 146 -33.33 -9.64 29.24
C ILE A 146 -31.95 -9.01 29.44
N ALA A 147 -31.34 -9.15 30.61
CA ALA A 147 -30.00 -8.62 30.88
C ALA A 147 -28.92 -9.28 30.00
N LEU A 148 -29.01 -10.60 29.78
CA LEU A 148 -28.09 -11.32 28.90
C LEU A 148 -28.24 -10.88 27.44
N LEU A 149 -29.46 -10.82 26.94
CA LEU A 149 -29.75 -10.39 25.57
C LEU A 149 -29.31 -8.93 25.33
N GLY A 150 -29.56 -8.04 26.31
CA GLY A 150 -29.15 -6.64 26.26
C GLY A 150 -27.63 -6.48 26.13
N ARG A 151 -26.86 -7.17 26.97
CA ARG A 151 -25.38 -7.16 26.88
C ARG A 151 -24.89 -7.74 25.55
N THR A 152 -25.51 -8.81 25.07
CA THR A 152 -25.14 -9.44 23.79
C THR A 152 -25.43 -8.49 22.61
N LEU A 153 -26.53 -7.73 22.68
CA LEU A 153 -26.88 -6.73 21.67
C LEU A 153 -25.87 -5.57 21.65
N GLU A 154 -25.43 -5.09 22.81
CA GLU A 154 -24.40 -4.06 22.92
C GLU A 154 -23.08 -4.53 22.30
N GLN A 155 -22.62 -5.74 22.65
CA GLN A 155 -21.42 -6.35 22.06
C GLN A 155 -21.55 -6.53 20.54
N THR A 156 -22.73 -6.95 20.07
CA THR A 156 -23.02 -7.10 18.63
C THR A 156 -22.94 -5.75 17.90
N ASN A 157 -23.50 -4.69 18.48
CA ASN A 157 -23.43 -3.34 17.91
C ASN A 157 -21.98 -2.83 17.84
N GLU A 158 -21.19 -3.06 18.88
CA GLU A 158 -19.78 -2.68 18.88
C GLU A 158 -19.00 -3.45 17.82
N GLN A 159 -19.23 -4.76 17.69
CA GLN A 159 -18.57 -5.56 16.65
C GLN A 159 -18.93 -5.07 15.24
N ILE A 160 -20.20 -4.71 14.98
CA ILE A 160 -20.61 -4.11 13.69
C ILE A 160 -19.86 -2.79 13.44
N ARG A 161 -19.67 -1.96 14.48
CA ARG A 161 -18.92 -0.70 14.37
C ARG A 161 -17.45 -0.97 14.00
N LEU A 162 -16.82 -1.93 14.67
CA LEU A 162 -15.43 -2.34 14.39
C LEU A 162 -15.29 -2.91 12.97
N ASN A 163 -16.21 -3.76 12.54
CA ASN A 163 -16.20 -4.31 11.18
C ASN A 163 -16.31 -3.22 10.11
N ARG A 164 -17.16 -2.19 10.33
CA ARG A 164 -17.25 -1.04 9.42
C ARG A 164 -15.95 -0.23 9.35
N SER A 165 -15.27 -0.06 10.48
CA SER A 165 -13.97 0.62 10.52
C SER A 165 -12.90 -0.18 9.77
N ALA A 166 -12.86 -1.50 9.98
CA ALA A 166 -11.92 -2.37 9.29
C ALA A 166 -12.21 -2.44 7.78
N LYS A 167 -13.49 -2.51 7.38
CA LYS A 167 -13.92 -2.40 5.98
C LYS A 167 -13.37 -1.12 5.32
N TYR A 168 -13.54 0.03 5.97
CA TYR A 168 -13.04 1.30 5.44
C TYR A 168 -11.53 1.27 5.21
N ASN A 169 -10.76 0.75 6.16
CA ASN A 169 -9.31 0.64 6.03
C ASN A 169 -8.91 -0.30 4.87
N LEU A 170 -9.58 -1.44 4.72
CA LEU A 170 -9.34 -2.36 3.59
C LEU A 170 -9.62 -1.69 2.24
N GLU A 171 -10.69 -0.90 2.13
CA GLU A 171 -11.02 -0.15 0.92
C GLU A 171 -9.98 0.94 0.59
N MET A 172 -9.38 1.58 1.60
CA MET A 172 -8.28 2.52 1.43
C MET A 172 -7.02 1.80 0.95
N ASP A 173 -6.63 0.71 1.61
CA ASP A 173 -5.46 -0.08 1.24
C ASP A 173 -5.57 -0.61 -0.19
N LEU A 174 -6.75 -1.08 -0.60
CA LEU A 174 -7.02 -1.53 -1.97
C LEU A 174 -6.81 -0.41 -2.99
N ARG A 175 -7.25 0.81 -2.69
CA ARG A 175 -7.05 1.98 -3.55
C ARG A 175 -5.57 2.29 -3.71
N ASP A 176 -4.82 2.27 -2.61
CA ASP A 176 -3.38 2.50 -2.62
C ASP A 176 -2.63 1.41 -3.40
N LYS A 177 -3.03 0.13 -3.25
CA LYS A 177 -2.48 -0.97 -4.07
C LYS A 177 -2.79 -0.80 -5.55
N PHE A 178 -4.00 -0.36 -5.90
CA PHE A 178 -4.36 -0.09 -7.29
C PHE A 178 -3.51 1.02 -7.89
N THR A 179 -3.31 2.13 -7.16
CA THR A 179 -2.43 3.23 -7.60
C THR A 179 -0.98 2.75 -7.73
N ALA A 180 -0.46 2.00 -6.75
CA ALA A 180 0.90 1.47 -6.79
C ALA A 180 1.11 0.54 -7.99
N LEU A 181 0.16 -0.38 -8.25
CA LEU A 181 0.22 -1.27 -9.41
C LEU A 181 0.18 -0.50 -10.74
N THR A 182 -0.67 0.53 -10.83
CA THR A 182 -0.76 1.38 -12.03
C THR A 182 0.56 2.07 -12.34
N ILE A 183 1.24 2.58 -11.30
CA ILE A 183 2.57 3.19 -11.44
C ILE A 183 3.58 2.13 -11.89
N ASP A 184 3.60 0.97 -11.26
CA ASP A 184 4.56 -0.09 -11.59
C ASP A 184 4.31 -0.67 -13.00
N ASP A 185 3.05 -0.78 -13.45
CA ASP A 185 2.68 -1.15 -14.82
C ASP A 185 3.17 -0.12 -15.84
N TYR A 186 3.01 1.18 -15.55
CA TYR A 186 3.55 2.24 -16.39
C TYR A 186 5.09 2.15 -16.46
N CYS A 187 5.77 2.03 -15.31
CA CYS A 187 7.22 1.89 -15.26
C CYS A 187 7.71 0.65 -16.02
N ALA A 188 7.01 -0.48 -15.93
CA ALA A 188 7.33 -1.70 -16.67
C ALA A 188 7.17 -1.53 -18.19
N SER A 189 6.27 -0.63 -18.63
CA SER A 189 6.06 -0.32 -20.05
C SER A 189 7.11 0.62 -20.65
N LEU A 190 7.93 1.28 -19.82
CA LEU A 190 8.95 2.20 -20.29
C LEU A 190 10.08 1.46 -21.01
N THR A 191 10.40 1.94 -22.21
CA THR A 191 11.51 1.44 -23.02
C THR A 191 12.43 2.60 -23.40
N ASN A 192 13.62 2.31 -23.92
CA ASN A 192 14.56 3.33 -24.40
C ASN A 192 13.99 4.20 -25.55
N ASN A 193 12.85 3.81 -26.14
CA ASN A 193 12.20 4.53 -27.23
C ASN A 193 10.94 5.29 -26.75
N THR A 194 10.67 5.34 -25.45
CA THR A 194 9.48 6.03 -24.92
C THR A 194 9.66 7.56 -25.03
N PRO A 195 8.74 8.29 -25.70
CA PRO A 195 8.93 9.70 -26.11
C PRO A 195 9.14 10.73 -24.99
N GLU A 196 8.83 10.36 -23.74
CA GLU A 196 8.85 11.27 -22.58
C GLU A 196 10.16 11.24 -21.77
N SER A 197 11.14 10.42 -22.17
CA SER A 197 12.49 10.46 -21.59
C SER A 197 13.28 11.66 -22.13
N ARG A 198 12.84 12.87 -21.80
CA ARG A 198 13.70 14.05 -21.97
C ARG A 198 14.95 13.81 -21.13
N TYR A 199 16.10 13.78 -21.79
CA TYR A 199 17.37 13.95 -21.11
C TYR A 199 17.26 15.18 -20.20
N ALA A 200 17.74 15.08 -18.95
CA ALA A 200 17.83 16.24 -18.08
C ALA A 200 18.54 17.38 -18.84
N ASP A 201 18.17 18.65 -18.59
CA ASP A 201 18.69 19.83 -19.31
C ASP A 201 20.24 19.92 -19.33
N ASN A 202 20.91 19.13 -18.50
CA ASN A 202 22.37 19.04 -18.36
C ASN A 202 23.01 17.79 -19.02
N ALA A 203 22.27 17.00 -19.79
CA ALA A 203 22.86 15.87 -20.50
C ALA A 203 23.83 16.39 -21.57
N VAL A 204 25.08 15.91 -21.52
CA VAL A 204 26.10 16.20 -22.53
C VAL A 204 25.58 15.70 -23.87
N LYS A 205 25.22 16.64 -24.74
CA LYS A 205 24.97 16.36 -26.15
C LYS A 205 26.32 16.11 -26.79
N THR A 206 26.56 14.88 -27.22
CA THR A 206 27.68 14.58 -28.11
C THR A 206 27.27 15.02 -29.52
N GLU A 207 27.91 16.07 -30.03
CA GLU A 207 27.92 16.41 -31.47
C GLU A 207 28.81 15.44 -32.26
#